data_AF-A0AB39HPW5-F1
#
_entry.id   AF-A0AB39HPW5-F1
#
_cell.length_a   1.000
_cell.length_b   1.000
_cell.length_c   1.000
_cell.angle_alpha   90.00
_cell.angle_beta   90.00
_cell.angle_gamma   90.00
#
_symmetry.space_group_name_H-M   'P 1'
#
loop_
_entity.id
_entity.type
_entity.pdbx_description
1 polymer ?
#
loop_
_entity_poly.entity_id
_entity_poly.type
_entity_poly.pdbx_seq_one_letter_code
_entity_poly.pdbx_strand_id
1 'polypeptide(L)'
;MFNLIKKDLIIQKSQLFLFIPVIVFFAIFGGHLSPAVIFLAASTYIPMNGYIYDERVESNIFLNSLPYTRKEIVAAKYIGGIVYMIISMGIAGIILYLFNYSYIIKDIAIAAGLFFAFAAIAFPLFYILKPGYIGTAVLIGFIFLVVVMPPIIRFLGKHLTAITEFFTSLSTTTLYLTGSVIAIGLYLISWLFSQFIYQRKAF
;
A
#
# COMPACT_ATOMS: atom_id res chain seq x y z
N MET A 1 -17.23 -5.30 13.22
CA MET A 1 -16.21 -5.04 12.17
C MET A 1 -16.56 -5.43 10.73
N PHE A 2 -17.08 -6.64 10.44
CA PHE A 2 -17.32 -7.10 9.05
C PHE A 2 -18.16 -6.14 8.20
N ASN A 3 -19.19 -5.52 8.81
CA ASN A 3 -20.03 -4.53 8.15
C ASN A 3 -19.27 -3.28 7.70
N LEU A 4 -18.20 -2.87 8.41
CA LEU A 4 -17.35 -1.75 8.02
C LEU A 4 -16.57 -2.06 6.74
N ILE A 5 -16.01 -3.27 6.66
CA ILE A 5 -15.29 -3.75 5.46
C ILE A 5 -16.26 -3.89 4.29
N LYS A 6 -17.47 -4.40 4.54
CA LYS A 6 -18.52 -4.50 3.52
C LYS A 6 -18.95 -3.12 3.00
N LYS A 7 -19.08 -2.12 3.89
CA LYS A 7 -19.34 -0.72 3.50
C LYS A 7 -18.24 -0.21 2.57
N ASP A 8 -16.98 -0.39 2.95
CA ASP A 8 -15.85 0.05 2.13
C ASP A 8 -15.85 -0.67 0.76
N LEU A 9 -16.23 -1.96 0.69
CA LEU A 9 -16.31 -2.71 -0.58
C LEU A 9 -17.36 -2.11 -1.53
N ILE A 10 -18.51 -1.71 -0.99
CA ILE A 10 -19.60 -1.12 -1.80
C ILE A 10 -19.17 0.24 -2.36
N ILE A 11 -18.43 1.04 -1.59
CA ILE A 11 -17.95 2.36 -2.02
C ILE A 11 -16.81 2.20 -3.03
N GLN A 12 -15.87 1.29 -2.78
CA GLN A 12 -14.69 1.10 -3.62
C GLN A 12 -14.97 0.33 -4.93
N LYS A 13 -16.16 -0.27 -5.09
CA LYS A 13 -16.55 -0.92 -6.36
C LYS A 13 -16.44 0.03 -7.56
N SER A 14 -16.73 1.32 -7.35
CA SER A 14 -16.62 2.31 -8.43
C SER A 14 -15.16 2.62 -8.76
N GLN A 15 -14.27 2.53 -7.77
CA GLN A 15 -12.83 2.72 -7.95
C GLN A 15 -12.21 1.56 -8.73
N LEU A 16 -12.77 0.34 -8.63
CA LEU A 16 -12.35 -0.80 -9.46
C LEU A 16 -12.54 -0.53 -10.96
N PHE A 17 -13.60 0.16 -11.35
CA PHE A 17 -13.82 0.51 -12.76
C PHE A 17 -12.81 1.54 -13.28
N LEU A 18 -12.38 2.49 -12.44
CA LEU A 18 -11.32 3.46 -12.79
C LEU A 18 -9.93 2.83 -12.77
N PHE A 19 -9.73 1.83 -11.91
CA PHE A 19 -8.49 1.10 -11.76
C PHE A 19 -8.12 0.27 -13.00
N ILE A 20 -9.08 -0.40 -13.63
CA ILE A 20 -8.83 -1.28 -14.78
C ILE A 20 -8.16 -0.55 -15.96
N PRO A 21 -8.66 0.59 -16.46
CA PRO A 21 -8.02 1.35 -17.53
C PRO A 21 -6.57 1.75 -17.20
N VAL A 22 -6.27 2.06 -15.94
CA VAL A 22 -4.92 2.43 -15.50
C VAL A 22 -3.96 1.24 -15.64
N ILE A 23 -4.39 0.04 -15.24
CA ILE A 23 -3.55 -1.16 -15.42
C ILE A 23 -3.43 -1.56 -16.88
N VAL A 24 -4.49 -1.44 -17.67
CA VAL A 24 -4.42 -1.67 -19.13
C VAL A 24 -3.42 -0.71 -19.77
N PHE A 25 -3.41 0.56 -19.37
CA PHE A 25 -2.42 1.53 -19.82
C PHE A 25 -0.99 1.07 -19.50
N PHE A 26 -0.74 0.60 -18.27
CA PHE A 26 0.58 0.05 -17.90
C PHE A 26 0.92 -1.23 -18.67
N ALA A 27 -0.05 -2.09 -18.96
CA ALA A 27 0.18 -3.32 -19.73
C ALA A 27 0.60 -3.02 -21.18
N ILE A 28 0.03 -1.97 -21.80
CA ILE A 28 0.32 -1.59 -23.19
C ILE A 28 1.59 -0.74 -23.29
N PHE A 29 1.73 0.28 -22.45
CA PHE A 29 2.80 1.29 -22.57
C PHE A 29 3.96 1.08 -21.58
N GLY A 30 3.76 0.28 -20.54
CA GLY A 30 4.70 0.07 -19.45
C GLY A 30 5.73 -1.02 -19.69
N GLY A 31 6.02 -1.41 -20.93
CA GLY A 31 7.00 -2.48 -21.23
C GLY A 31 8.42 -2.23 -20.71
N HIS A 32 8.75 -0.98 -20.36
CA HIS A 32 10.03 -0.57 -19.77
C HIS A 32 10.02 -0.57 -18.23
N LEU A 33 8.85 -0.67 -17.60
CA LEU A 33 8.71 -0.71 -16.15
C LEU A 33 8.94 -2.13 -15.65
N SER A 34 9.48 -2.28 -14.45
CA SER A 34 9.52 -3.60 -13.81
C SER A 34 8.10 -4.04 -13.43
N PRO A 35 7.72 -5.32 -13.58
CA PRO A 35 6.39 -5.80 -13.19
C PRO A 35 6.07 -5.51 -11.71
N ALA A 36 7.08 -5.57 -10.82
CA ALA A 36 6.93 -5.25 -9.40
C ALA A 36 6.42 -3.81 -9.16
N VAL A 37 6.79 -2.84 -10.01
CA VAL A 37 6.30 -1.45 -9.90
C VAL A 37 4.83 -1.36 -10.32
N ILE A 38 4.42 -2.11 -11.34
CA ILE A 38 3.01 -2.16 -11.77
C ILE A 38 2.15 -2.79 -10.66
N PHE A 39 2.62 -3.90 -10.06
CA PHE A 39 1.95 -4.51 -8.91
C PHE A 39 1.96 -3.61 -7.67
N LEU A 40 3.01 -2.82 -7.44
CA LEU A 40 3.06 -1.83 -6.35
C LEU A 40 2.04 -0.70 -6.57
N ALA A 41 1.95 -0.18 -7.79
CA ALA A 41 0.93 0.80 -8.15
C ALA A 41 -0.48 0.22 -7.95
N ALA A 42 -0.69 -1.03 -8.39
CA ALA A 42 -1.95 -1.75 -8.23
C ALA A 42 -2.37 -1.90 -6.78
N SER A 43 -1.48 -2.49 -5.98
CA SER A 43 -1.68 -2.74 -4.55
C SER A 43 -1.93 -1.47 -3.75
N THR A 44 -1.38 -0.34 -4.17
CA THR A 44 -1.50 0.94 -3.45
C THR A 44 -2.74 1.74 -3.88
N TYR A 45 -3.15 1.67 -5.15
CA TYR A 45 -4.17 2.54 -5.72
C TYR A 45 -5.51 2.46 -4.95
N ILE A 46 -6.06 1.27 -4.78
CA ILE A 46 -7.38 1.09 -4.18
C ILE A 46 -7.37 1.42 -2.67
N PRO A 47 -6.46 0.86 -1.85
CA PRO A 47 -6.40 1.19 -0.43
C PRO A 47 -6.26 2.69 -0.17
N MET A 48 -5.36 3.38 -0.89
CA MET A 48 -5.11 4.80 -0.66
C MET A 48 -6.27 5.68 -1.09
N ASN A 49 -6.88 5.42 -2.25
CA ASN A 49 -8.08 6.15 -2.65
C ASN A 49 -9.21 5.96 -1.63
N GLY A 50 -9.37 4.76 -1.07
CA GLY A 50 -10.35 4.51 0.00
C GLY A 50 -10.20 5.47 1.19
N TYR A 51 -8.97 5.75 1.63
CA TYR A 51 -8.75 6.73 2.69
C TYR A 51 -8.94 8.18 2.24
N ILE A 52 -8.50 8.55 1.04
CA ILE A 52 -8.64 9.92 0.50
C ILE A 52 -10.13 10.28 0.33
N TYR A 53 -10.96 9.32 -0.09
CA TYR A 53 -12.40 9.54 -0.20
C TYR A 53 -13.06 9.71 1.17
N ASP A 54 -12.69 8.89 2.15
CA ASP A 54 -13.23 8.98 3.51
C ASP A 54 -12.87 10.30 4.22
N GLU A 55 -11.70 10.87 3.90
CA GLU A 55 -11.26 12.18 4.37
C GLU A 55 -12.16 13.31 3.83
N ARG A 56 -12.50 13.28 2.53
CA ARG A 56 -13.30 14.33 1.88
C ARG A 56 -14.73 14.45 2.42
N VAL A 57 -15.28 13.38 2.98
CA VAL A 57 -16.66 13.31 3.48
C VAL A 57 -16.70 13.28 5.01
N GLU A 58 -15.60 13.62 5.68
CA GLU A 58 -15.46 13.59 7.14
C GLU A 58 -15.99 12.28 7.77
N SER A 59 -15.72 11.15 7.11
CA SER A 59 -16.30 9.85 7.47
C SER A 59 -16.01 9.46 8.93
N ASN A 60 -14.94 10.02 9.52
CA ASN A 60 -14.61 9.85 10.93
C ASN A 60 -15.74 10.28 11.88
N ILE A 61 -16.47 11.37 11.61
CA ILE A 61 -17.57 11.82 12.48
C ILE A 61 -18.71 10.80 12.44
N PHE A 62 -19.09 10.39 11.23
CA PHE A 62 -20.12 9.37 11.02
C PHE A 62 -19.74 8.02 11.62
N LEU A 63 -18.49 7.58 11.47
CA LEU A 63 -18.03 6.30 12.00
C LEU A 63 -18.00 6.28 13.54
N ASN A 64 -17.73 7.42 14.18
CA ASN A 64 -17.74 7.54 15.64
C ASN A 64 -19.15 7.69 16.23
N SER A 65 -20.18 8.02 15.43
CA SER A 65 -21.57 8.01 15.90
C SER A 65 -22.22 6.63 15.85
N LEU A 66 -21.60 5.68 15.13
CA LEU A 66 -22.02 4.28 15.08
C LEU A 66 -21.53 3.52 16.34
N PRO A 67 -22.19 2.41 16.72
CA PRO A 67 -21.82 1.60 17.88
C PRO A 67 -20.58 0.73 17.60
N TYR A 68 -19.50 1.34 17.14
CA TYR A 68 -18.20 0.69 16.92
C TYR A 68 -17.13 1.34 17.80
N THR A 69 -16.21 0.52 18.28
CA THR A 69 -15.07 1.04 19.02
C THR A 69 -14.06 1.69 18.07
N ARG A 70 -13.33 2.70 18.56
CA ARG A 70 -12.24 3.34 17.83
C ARG A 70 -11.17 2.34 17.34
N LYS A 71 -10.93 1.27 18.10
CA LYS A 71 -10.01 0.19 17.72
C LYS A 71 -10.53 -0.58 16.50
N GLU A 72 -11.82 -0.90 16.48
CA GLU A 72 -12.47 -1.59 15.36
C GLU A 72 -12.46 -0.75 14.09
N ILE A 73 -12.64 0.57 14.19
CA ILE A 73 -12.59 1.49 13.04
C ILE A 73 -11.20 1.43 12.38
N VAL A 74 -10.13 1.60 13.17
CA VAL A 74 -8.76 1.54 12.65
C VAL A 74 -8.44 0.13 12.13
N ALA A 75 -8.81 -0.91 12.86
CA ALA A 75 -8.56 -2.28 12.46
C ALA A 75 -9.26 -2.66 11.15
N ALA A 76 -10.49 -2.16 10.92
CA ALA A 76 -11.20 -2.37 9.66
C ALA A 76 -10.45 -1.75 8.48
N LYS A 77 -9.77 -0.62 8.69
CA LYS A 77 -8.97 0.03 7.64
C LYS A 77 -7.68 -0.70 7.30
N TYR A 78 -6.98 -1.24 8.30
CA TYR A 78 -5.78 -2.06 8.07
C TYR A 78 -6.13 -3.38 7.38
N ILE A 79 -7.11 -4.11 7.92
CA ILE A 79 -7.57 -5.38 7.31
C ILE A 79 -8.14 -5.12 5.90
N GLY A 80 -8.94 -4.08 5.74
CA GLY A 80 -9.44 -3.65 4.43
C GLY A 80 -8.30 -3.38 3.45
N GLY A 81 -7.26 -2.65 3.87
CA GLY A 81 -6.06 -2.40 3.06
C GLY A 81 -5.43 -3.69 2.51
N ILE A 82 -5.27 -4.72 3.34
CA ILE A 82 -4.75 -6.04 2.91
C ILE A 82 -5.70 -6.69 1.90
N VAL A 83 -7.00 -6.69 2.17
CA VAL A 83 -8.01 -7.28 1.27
C VAL A 83 -7.97 -6.62 -0.11
N TYR A 84 -7.96 -5.29 -0.16
CA TYR A 84 -7.89 -4.54 -1.42
C TYR A 84 -6.55 -4.67 -2.12
N MET A 85 -5.45 -4.79 -1.38
CA MET A 85 -4.13 -5.11 -1.93
C MET A 85 -4.19 -6.45 -2.67
N ILE A 86 -4.72 -7.51 -2.05
CA ILE A 86 -4.83 -8.84 -2.68
C ILE A 86 -5.73 -8.79 -3.93
N ILE A 87 -6.90 -8.15 -3.83
CA ILE A 87 -7.85 -8.06 -4.95
C ILE A 87 -7.24 -7.28 -6.12
N SER A 88 -6.65 -6.11 -5.86
CA SER A 88 -6.05 -5.26 -6.90
C SER A 88 -4.87 -5.94 -7.59
N MET A 89 -4.01 -6.63 -6.83
CA MET A 89 -2.92 -7.42 -7.39
C MET A 89 -3.43 -8.60 -8.22
N GLY A 90 -4.49 -9.28 -7.76
CA GLY A 90 -5.12 -10.36 -8.53
C GLY A 90 -5.65 -9.87 -9.88
N ILE A 91 -6.39 -8.75 -9.88
CA ILE A 91 -6.89 -8.12 -11.10
C ILE A 91 -5.73 -7.68 -12.00
N ALA A 92 -4.71 -7.06 -11.44
CA ALA A 92 -3.54 -6.65 -12.21
C ALA A 92 -2.82 -7.84 -12.84
N GLY A 93 -2.66 -8.95 -12.11
CA GLY A 93 -2.06 -10.17 -12.64
C GLY A 93 -2.85 -10.78 -13.80
N ILE A 94 -4.18 -10.76 -13.73
CA ILE A 94 -5.05 -11.20 -14.83
C ILE A 94 -4.87 -10.29 -16.05
N ILE A 95 -4.91 -8.97 -15.87
CA ILE A 95 -4.74 -8.02 -16.99
C ILE A 95 -3.36 -8.19 -17.62
N LEU A 96 -2.29 -8.21 -16.83
CA LEU A 96 -0.92 -8.40 -17.35
C LEU A 96 -0.78 -9.72 -18.11
N TYR A 97 -1.39 -10.80 -17.61
CA TYR A 97 -1.42 -12.08 -18.31
C TYR A 97 -2.14 -12.00 -19.66
N LEU A 98 -3.32 -11.36 -19.72
CA LEU A 98 -4.09 -11.19 -20.96
C LEU A 98 -3.35 -10.39 -22.04
N PHE A 99 -2.48 -9.46 -21.63
CA PHE A 99 -1.66 -8.65 -22.51
C PHE A 99 -0.27 -9.26 -22.80
N ASN A 100 -0.02 -10.52 -22.42
CA ASN A 100 1.26 -11.21 -22.55
C ASN A 100 2.44 -10.47 -21.89
N TYR A 101 2.16 -9.74 -20.82
CA TYR A 101 3.17 -9.05 -20.05
C TYR A 101 3.86 -10.04 -19.10
N SER A 102 5.17 -10.25 -19.26
CA SER A 102 5.90 -11.24 -18.47
C SER A 102 6.08 -10.78 -17.02
N TYR A 103 5.64 -11.61 -16.07
CA TYR A 103 5.89 -11.42 -14.65
C TYR A 103 6.07 -12.77 -13.95
N ILE A 104 6.75 -12.75 -12.80
CA ILE A 104 6.93 -13.93 -11.95
C ILE A 104 6.39 -13.68 -10.54
N ILE A 105 6.18 -14.75 -9.78
CA ILE A 105 5.67 -14.68 -8.39
C ILE A 105 6.55 -13.77 -7.50
N LYS A 106 7.85 -13.68 -7.79
CA LYS A 106 8.77 -12.79 -7.06
C LYS A 106 8.40 -11.31 -7.21
N ASP A 107 7.89 -10.89 -8.37
CA ASP A 107 7.47 -9.50 -8.59
C ASP A 107 6.28 -9.13 -7.70
N ILE A 108 5.33 -10.06 -7.57
CA ILE A 108 4.17 -9.94 -6.69
C ILE A 108 4.63 -9.89 -5.23
N ALA A 109 5.55 -10.76 -4.82
CA ALA A 109 6.08 -10.78 -3.46
C ALA A 109 6.82 -9.47 -3.09
N ILE A 110 7.65 -8.95 -4.01
CA ILE A 110 8.34 -7.66 -3.84
C ILE A 110 7.31 -6.53 -3.71
N ALA A 111 6.33 -6.48 -4.61
CA ALA A 111 5.29 -5.46 -4.58
C ALA A 111 4.46 -5.49 -3.28
N ALA A 112 4.10 -6.67 -2.79
CA ALA A 112 3.40 -6.82 -1.51
C ALA A 112 4.26 -6.34 -0.33
N GLY A 113 5.55 -6.68 -0.29
CA GLY A 113 6.48 -6.18 0.73
C GLY A 113 6.62 -4.64 0.71
N LEU A 114 6.75 -4.06 -0.48
CA LEU A 114 6.80 -2.62 -0.67
C LEU A 114 5.47 -1.94 -0.29
N PHE A 115 4.33 -2.57 -0.58
CA PHE A 115 3.03 -2.09 -0.12
C PHE A 115 2.96 -2.04 1.41
N PHE A 116 3.37 -3.10 2.11
CA PHE A 116 3.38 -3.10 3.58
C PHE A 116 4.28 -2.01 4.14
N ALA A 117 5.48 -1.83 3.59
CA ALA A 117 6.39 -0.76 3.99
C ALA A 117 5.81 0.63 3.72
N PHE A 118 5.21 0.85 2.55
CA PHE A 118 4.59 2.12 2.18
C PHE A 118 3.38 2.43 3.06
N ALA A 119 2.48 1.46 3.23
CA ALA A 119 1.27 1.60 4.04
C ALA A 119 1.60 1.80 5.52
N ALA A 120 2.70 1.22 6.04
CA ALA A 120 3.18 1.46 7.39
C ALA A 120 3.55 2.93 7.67
N ILE A 121 3.90 3.68 6.62
CA ILE A 121 4.19 5.12 6.73
C ILE A 121 2.93 5.93 6.39
N ALA A 122 2.22 5.55 5.33
CA ALA A 122 1.07 6.29 4.83
C ALA A 122 -0.14 6.23 5.77
N PHE A 123 -0.48 5.07 6.33
CA PHE A 123 -1.68 4.89 7.15
C PHE A 123 -1.72 5.76 8.42
N PRO A 124 -0.63 5.86 9.21
CA PRO A 124 -0.58 6.78 10.35
C PRO A 124 -0.76 8.25 9.95
N LEU A 125 -0.25 8.65 8.78
CA LEU A 125 -0.36 10.04 8.31
C LEU A 125 -1.82 10.46 8.10
N PHE A 126 -2.72 9.54 7.73
CA PHE A 126 -4.16 9.85 7.65
C PHE A 126 -4.77 10.23 9.00
N TYR A 127 -4.17 9.80 10.11
CA TYR A 127 -4.64 10.14 11.45
C TYR A 127 -3.98 11.40 12.02
N ILE A 128 -2.75 11.69 11.58
CA ILE A 128 -1.94 12.83 12.07
C ILE A 128 -2.25 14.11 11.30
N LEU A 129 -2.25 14.05 9.96
CA LEU A 129 -2.38 15.23 9.11
C LEU A 129 -3.81 15.76 9.11
N LYS A 130 -3.93 17.06 8.82
CA LYS A 130 -5.23 17.70 8.66
C LYS A 130 -5.89 17.28 7.35
N PRO A 131 -7.24 17.17 7.32
CA PRO A 131 -7.98 16.96 6.10
C PRO A 131 -7.59 17.97 5.00
N GLY A 132 -7.41 17.50 3.78
CA GLY A 132 -7.06 18.28 2.59
C GLY A 132 -5.62 18.06 2.08
N TYR A 133 -4.68 17.65 2.94
CA TYR A 133 -3.27 17.49 2.56
C TYR A 133 -2.86 16.03 2.37
N ILE A 134 -3.67 15.06 2.78
CA ILE A 134 -3.21 13.68 2.87
C ILE A 134 -3.07 13.05 1.48
N GLY A 135 -4.00 13.32 0.57
CA GLY A 135 -3.88 12.85 -0.82
C GLY A 135 -2.57 13.32 -1.48
N THR A 136 -2.19 14.58 -1.26
CA THR A 136 -0.92 15.14 -1.75
C THR A 136 0.29 14.48 -1.08
N ALA A 137 0.25 14.28 0.24
CA ALA A 137 1.33 13.62 0.97
C ALA A 137 1.56 12.17 0.49
N VAL A 138 0.48 11.42 0.26
CA VAL A 138 0.53 10.05 -0.26
C VAL A 138 1.07 10.02 -1.68
N LEU A 139 0.65 10.96 -2.54
CA LEU A 139 1.16 11.06 -3.90
C LEU A 139 2.66 11.36 -3.92
N ILE A 140 3.11 12.33 -3.11
CA ILE A 140 4.54 12.67 -2.98
C ILE A 140 5.32 11.47 -2.45
N GLY A 141 4.81 10.79 -1.42
CA GLY A 141 5.42 9.59 -0.86
C GLY A 141 5.54 8.46 -1.88
N PHE A 142 4.52 8.27 -2.72
CA PHE A 142 4.54 7.26 -3.78
C PHE A 142 5.56 7.59 -4.88
N ILE A 143 5.60 8.85 -5.34
CA ILE A 143 6.59 9.32 -6.31
C ILE A 143 8.01 9.17 -5.74
N PHE A 144 8.20 9.54 -4.47
CA PHE A 144 9.48 9.38 -3.79
C PHE A 144 9.91 7.90 -3.76
N LEU A 145 9.00 6.99 -3.42
CA LEU A 145 9.28 5.55 -3.39
C LEU A 145 9.65 4.98 -4.77
N VAL A 146 8.93 5.38 -5.83
CA VAL A 146 9.10 4.78 -7.16
C VAL A 146 10.22 5.45 -7.97
N VAL A 147 10.41 6.76 -7.85
CA VAL A 147 11.33 7.54 -8.69
C VAL A 147 12.62 7.88 -7.97
N VAL A 148 12.52 8.34 -6.71
CA VAL A 148 13.68 8.88 -5.97
C VAL A 148 14.43 7.79 -5.22
N MET A 149 13.74 6.77 -4.74
CA MET A 149 14.36 5.74 -3.91
C MET A 149 15.29 4.76 -4.67
N PRO A 150 14.97 4.32 -5.91
CA PRO A 150 15.89 3.47 -6.67
C PRO A 150 17.30 4.06 -6.92
N PRO A 151 17.48 5.33 -7.33
CA PRO A 151 18.83 5.89 -7.47
C PRO A 151 19.56 6.04 -6.13
N ILE A 152 18.85 6.31 -5.03
CA ILE A 152 19.45 6.34 -3.69
C ILE A 152 19.95 4.94 -3.31
N ILE A 153 19.14 3.89 -3.49
CA ILE A 153 19.56 2.51 -3.22
C ILE A 153 20.78 2.13 -4.07
N ARG A 154 20.81 2.53 -5.35
CA ARG A 154 21.96 2.29 -6.23
C ARG A 154 23.21 3.04 -5.78
N PHE A 155 23.07 4.28 -5.32
CA PHE A 155 24.18 5.07 -4.78
C PHE A 155 24.73 4.44 -3.50
N LEU A 156 23.86 4.11 -2.54
CA LEU A 156 24.24 3.42 -1.31
C LEU A 156 24.92 2.09 -1.62
N GLY A 157 24.42 1.35 -2.61
CA GLY A 157 25.02 0.08 -3.02
C GLY A 157 26.43 0.21 -3.60
N LYS A 158 26.79 1.35 -4.19
CA LYS A 158 28.14 1.60 -4.70
C LYS A 158 29.11 2.05 -3.60
N HIS A 159 28.63 2.77 -2.59
CA HIS A 159 29.49 3.40 -1.58
C HIS A 159 29.53 2.64 -0.25
N LEU A 160 28.52 1.83 0.06
CA LEU A 160 28.43 1.05 1.29
C LEU A 160 28.60 -0.44 0.98
N THR A 161 29.77 -0.79 0.46
CA THR A 161 30.06 -2.15 -0.04
C THR A 161 29.89 -3.22 1.05
N ALA A 162 30.23 -2.92 2.30
CA ALA A 162 30.03 -3.82 3.44
C ALA A 162 28.56 -4.22 3.64
N ILE A 163 27.63 -3.28 3.43
CA ILE A 163 26.19 -3.55 3.54
C ILE A 163 25.73 -4.40 2.36
N THR A 164 26.17 -4.08 1.14
CA THR A 164 25.82 -4.89 -0.03
C THR A 164 26.40 -6.29 0.04
N GLU A 165 27.65 -6.44 0.48
CA GLU A 165 28.31 -7.72 0.66
C GLU A 165 27.54 -8.60 1.66
N PHE A 166 27.14 -8.02 2.79
CA PHE A 166 26.27 -8.69 3.76
C PHE A 166 24.98 -9.19 3.11
N PHE A 167 24.24 -8.34 2.39
CA PHE A 167 23.01 -8.77 1.72
C PHE A 167 23.24 -9.80 0.62
N THR A 168 24.34 -9.69 -0.16
CA THR A 168 24.68 -10.67 -1.20
C THR A 168 25.17 -12.01 -0.64
N SER A 169 25.68 -12.02 0.59
CA SER A 169 26.09 -13.25 1.29
C SER A 169 24.90 -14.09 1.76
N LEU A 170 23.73 -13.47 1.90
CA LEU A 170 22.50 -14.15 2.30
C LEU A 170 21.86 -14.87 1.11
N SER A 171 21.27 -16.02 1.37
CA SER A 171 20.49 -16.72 0.34
C SER A 171 19.28 -15.87 -0.07
N THR A 172 18.89 -15.97 -1.34
CA THR A 172 17.69 -15.32 -1.88
C THR A 172 16.45 -15.59 -1.01
N THR A 173 16.28 -16.84 -0.55
CA THR A 173 15.16 -17.23 0.32
C THR A 173 15.23 -16.52 1.67
N THR A 174 16.41 -16.44 2.28
CA THR A 174 16.63 -15.72 3.53
C THR A 174 16.26 -14.25 3.38
N LEU A 175 16.72 -13.59 2.32
CA LEU A 175 16.40 -12.18 2.05
C LEU A 175 14.90 -11.92 1.97
N TYR A 176 14.17 -12.72 1.18
CA TYR A 176 12.73 -12.58 1.06
C TYR A 176 12.01 -12.82 2.39
N LEU A 177 12.36 -13.87 3.13
CA LEU A 177 11.75 -14.16 4.43
C LEU A 177 12.01 -13.03 5.44
N THR A 178 13.26 -12.59 5.57
CA THR A 178 13.61 -11.50 6.49
C THR A 178 12.92 -10.20 6.08
N GLY A 179 12.88 -9.90 4.78
CA GLY A 179 12.19 -8.72 4.24
C GLY A 179 10.69 -8.75 4.52
N SER A 180 10.04 -9.90 4.33
CA SER A 180 8.63 -10.08 4.65
C SER A 180 8.34 -9.91 6.14
N VAL A 181 9.16 -10.50 7.02
CA VAL A 181 9.01 -10.34 8.48
C VAL A 181 9.14 -8.86 8.88
N ILE A 182 10.13 -8.15 8.33
CA ILE A 182 10.32 -6.72 8.60
C ILE A 182 9.13 -5.92 8.09
N ALA A 183 8.69 -6.12 6.85
CA ALA A 183 7.59 -5.37 6.26
C ALA A 183 6.26 -5.57 7.02
N ILE A 184 5.94 -6.82 7.37
CA ILE A 184 4.77 -7.15 8.18
C ILE A 184 4.90 -6.57 9.60
N GLY A 185 6.08 -6.67 10.21
CA GLY A 185 6.36 -6.09 11.52
C GLY A 185 6.14 -4.58 11.55
N LEU A 186 6.69 -3.86 10.55
CA LEU A 186 6.47 -2.41 10.39
C LEU A 186 4.99 -2.08 10.23
N TYR A 187 4.26 -2.85 9.44
CA TYR A 187 2.83 -2.67 9.24
C TYR A 187 2.02 -2.86 10.52
N LEU A 188 2.35 -3.87 11.34
CA LEU A 188 1.71 -4.11 12.63
C LEU A 188 2.04 -3.01 13.65
N ILE A 189 3.29 -2.55 13.70
CA ILE A 189 3.69 -1.42 14.56
C ILE A 189 2.93 -0.15 14.16
N SER A 190 2.85 0.11 12.86
CA SER A 190 2.06 1.21 12.30
C SER A 190 0.59 1.15 12.71
N TRP A 191 0.00 -0.05 12.71
CA TRP A 191 -1.37 -0.27 13.16
C TRP A 191 -1.54 0.12 14.63
N LEU A 192 -0.68 -0.38 15.52
CA LEU A 192 -0.72 -0.03 16.95
C LEU A 192 -0.58 1.48 17.17
N PHE A 193 0.36 2.10 16.45
CA PHE A 193 0.57 3.54 16.50
C PHE A 193 -0.67 4.33 16.02
N SER A 194 -1.29 3.90 14.94
CA SER A 194 -2.53 4.50 14.41
C SER A 194 -3.68 4.37 15.41
N GLN A 195 -3.82 3.22 16.08
CA GLN A 195 -4.82 3.04 17.13
C GLN A 195 -4.60 3.99 18.30
N PHE A 196 -3.35 4.17 18.71
CA PHE A 196 -2.97 5.09 19.78
C PHE A 196 -3.34 6.54 19.45
N ILE A 197 -3.03 7.00 18.23
CA ILE A 197 -3.38 8.36 17.78
C ILE A 197 -4.90 8.54 17.70
N TYR A 198 -5.61 7.60 17.05
CA TYR A 198 -7.04 7.71 16.82
C TYR A 198 -7.87 7.71 18.11
N GLN A 199 -7.41 6.98 19.13
CA GLN A 199 -8.06 6.98 20.45
C GLN A 199 -7.96 8.33 21.18
N ARG A 200 -6.87 9.08 20.98
CA ARG A 200 -6.62 10.36 21.66
C ARG A 200 -7.18 11.57 20.92
N LYS A 201 -7.61 11.40 19.66
CA LYS A 201 -8.11 12.48 18.82
C LYS A 201 -9.52 12.90 19.26
N ALA A 202 -9.72 14.20 19.52
CA ALA A 202 -11.06 14.76 19.66
C ALA A 202 -11.66 14.96 18.26
N PHE A 203 -12.92 14.55 18.08
CA PHE A 203 -13.70 14.67 16.85
C PHE A 203 -14.93 15.52 17.14
#